data_AF-A0A0F6IC18-F1
#
_entry.id   AF-A0A0F6IC18-F1
#
_cell.length_a   1.000
_cell.length_b   1.000
_cell.length_c   1.000
_cell.angle_alpha   90.00
_cell.angle_beta   90.00
_cell.angle_gamma   90.00
#
_symmetry.space_group_name_H-M   'P 1'
#
loop_
_entity.id
_entity.type
_entity.pdbx_description
1 polymer ?
#
loop_
_entity_poly.entity_id
_entity_poly.type
_entity_poly.pdbx_seq_one_letter_code
_entity_poly.pdbx_strand_id
1 'polypeptide(L)'
;MNVKSAFLFFSIISTSCIVSPPDKPEPPFAILRYFLSPSTNESEEPQVTISNNTPIPVVTPPPNFDLSAVSDTGQTQCWTSGGVATACLNSGQDGEFINTPNSRSFTGPTQHPQYGTDYTTLDNIRGLVWKSCPEGQNGPTCALGAATAMDWDTATNVGGPGSCSDLNNQNGGNGYAGRTNWRIPEFKEFMSLYRYSTNPAHPENVQFPNADMTNLYMTNTTYPLNVAEIWAVDFLTLGLPIQPFVKVGANVFLRCVSGNPLPAFSFLDNGNGTVTDQNTKLLWSKCALGKSNVNCTAGVLFSGNRQSAFNGCNNLNVAVFAGRNNWRLPNANELLSIVDHSGAGNPTIPAAFPNFPPNTTFWTSTTNETTLTESLVINFNGGVLSSLTKTLAASGICVTNL
;
A
#
# COMPACT_ATOMS: atom_id res chain seq x y z
N MET A 1 42.23 -59.20 52.28
CA MET A 1 41.77 -58.70 50.97
C MET A 1 40.90 -59.75 50.31
N ASN A 2 39.59 -59.52 50.16
CA ASN A 2 38.98 -59.55 48.84
C ASN A 2 37.55 -58.99 48.89
N VAL A 3 37.34 -58.08 47.95
CA VAL A 3 36.30 -57.06 47.89
C VAL A 3 35.03 -57.65 47.26
N LYS A 4 33.87 -57.29 47.80
CA LYS A 4 32.55 -57.62 47.25
C LYS A 4 32.28 -56.74 46.03
N SER A 5 32.11 -57.36 44.86
CA SER A 5 31.66 -56.66 43.64
C SER A 5 30.14 -56.60 43.59
N ALA A 6 29.60 -55.38 43.49
CA ALA A 6 28.18 -55.11 43.23
C ALA A 6 27.99 -54.88 41.72
N PHE A 7 27.02 -55.58 41.13
CA PHE A 7 26.60 -55.39 39.73
C PHE A 7 25.43 -54.40 39.69
N LEU A 8 25.58 -53.31 38.94
CA LEU A 8 24.53 -52.32 38.63
C LEU A 8 24.04 -52.55 37.20
N PHE A 9 22.75 -52.84 37.02
CA PHE A 9 22.09 -52.93 35.72
C PHE A 9 21.58 -51.54 35.31
N PHE A 10 22.03 -51.03 34.16
CA PHE A 10 21.44 -49.87 33.49
C PHE A 10 20.38 -50.34 32.49
N SER A 11 19.13 -49.91 32.68
CA SER A 11 18.02 -50.12 31.74
C SER A 11 17.83 -48.86 30.90
N ILE A 12 18.06 -48.95 29.59
CA ILE A 12 17.83 -47.86 28.62
C ILE A 12 16.39 -48.02 28.09
N ILE A 13 15.52 -47.07 28.41
CA ILE A 13 14.15 -47.01 27.88
C ILE A 13 14.17 -46.13 26.63
N SER A 14 14.03 -46.73 25.45
CA SER A 14 13.84 -46.02 24.19
C SER A 14 12.36 -45.72 23.98
N THR A 15 11.93 -44.49 24.23
CA THR A 15 10.59 -44.01 23.86
C THR A 15 10.56 -43.62 22.39
N SER A 16 9.96 -44.47 21.55
CA SER A 16 9.62 -44.13 20.17
C SER A 16 8.36 -43.25 20.16
N CYS A 17 8.52 -41.94 19.95
CA CYS A 17 7.39 -41.05 19.67
C CYS A 17 6.93 -41.26 18.22
N ILE A 18 5.78 -41.92 18.04
CA ILE A 18 5.06 -41.91 16.76
C ILE A 18 4.29 -40.59 16.70
N VAL A 19 4.82 -39.61 15.97
CA VAL A 19 4.11 -38.37 15.65
C VAL A 19 3.06 -38.71 14.58
N SER A 20 1.79 -38.69 14.97
CA SER A 20 0.69 -38.71 14.00
C SER A 20 0.54 -37.29 13.42
N PRO A 21 0.44 -37.11 12.09
CA PRO A 21 0.15 -35.79 11.52
C PRO A 21 -1.25 -35.32 11.96
N PRO A 22 -1.45 -34.02 12.25
CA PRO A 22 -2.78 -33.50 12.53
C PRO A 22 -3.66 -33.55 11.27
N ASP A 23 -4.93 -33.93 11.44
CA ASP A 23 -5.92 -34.21 10.39
C ASP A 23 -6.37 -33.00 9.53
N LYS A 24 -5.70 -31.83 9.65
CA LYS A 24 -6.00 -30.63 8.85
C LYS A 24 -4.73 -29.81 8.62
N PRO A 25 -4.36 -29.49 7.36
CA PRO A 25 -3.32 -28.50 7.11
C PRO A 25 -3.86 -27.10 7.40
N GLU A 26 -3.18 -26.36 8.29
CA GLU A 26 -3.50 -24.97 8.62
C GLU A 26 -3.02 -23.99 7.52
N PRO A 27 -3.62 -22.77 7.46
CA PRO A 27 -3.28 -21.71 6.50
C PRO A 27 -1.79 -21.36 6.29
N PRO A 28 -0.86 -21.55 7.25
CA PRO A 28 0.56 -21.26 7.04
C PRO A 28 1.22 -22.09 5.93
N PHE A 29 0.68 -23.26 5.59
CA PHE A 29 1.32 -24.16 4.62
C PHE A 29 1.16 -23.71 3.16
N ALA A 30 0.07 -22.99 2.84
CA ALA A 30 -0.14 -22.43 1.49
C ALA A 30 0.83 -21.27 1.20
N ILE A 31 1.15 -20.48 2.23
CA ILE A 31 2.11 -19.38 2.16
C ILE A 31 3.54 -19.92 1.97
N LEU A 32 3.89 -21.01 2.65
CA LEU A 32 5.21 -21.65 2.50
C LEU A 32 5.45 -22.19 1.08
N ARG A 33 4.41 -22.72 0.40
CA ARG A 33 4.54 -23.18 -0.99
C ARG A 33 4.75 -22.04 -1.98
N TYR A 34 4.12 -20.88 -1.77
CA TYR A 34 4.34 -19.70 -2.62
C TYR A 34 5.80 -19.21 -2.60
N PHE A 35 6.48 -19.33 -1.45
CA PHE A 35 7.89 -18.93 -1.34
C PHE A 35 8.89 -19.92 -1.96
N LEU A 36 8.48 -21.13 -2.35
CA LEU A 36 9.39 -22.22 -2.73
C LEU A 36 9.40 -22.60 -4.21
N SER A 37 8.56 -22.01 -5.07
CA SER A 37 8.51 -22.38 -6.51
C SER A 37 8.64 -21.18 -7.46
N PRO A 38 9.64 -21.15 -8.35
CA PRO A 38 9.61 -20.30 -9.55
C PRO A 38 8.64 -20.91 -10.57
N SER A 39 7.85 -20.07 -11.23
CA SER A 39 6.76 -20.46 -12.13
C SER A 39 7.24 -21.35 -13.29
N THR A 40 6.59 -22.50 -13.46
CA THR A 40 6.57 -23.22 -14.73
C THR A 40 5.14 -23.48 -15.18
N ASN A 41 4.89 -23.14 -16.45
CA ASN A 41 3.63 -23.33 -17.18
C ASN A 41 3.07 -24.75 -17.03
N GLU A 42 1.76 -24.87 -16.85
CA GLU A 42 1.05 -26.14 -17.03
C GLU A 42 -0.19 -25.95 -17.91
N SER A 43 -0.02 -26.36 -19.17
CA SER A 43 -1.09 -26.90 -20.00
C SER A 43 -0.89 -28.41 -20.03
N GLU A 44 -1.66 -29.18 -19.26
CA GLU A 44 -2.04 -30.58 -19.52
C GLU A 44 -2.80 -31.15 -18.30
N GLU A 45 -4.04 -31.57 -18.51
CA GLU A 45 -4.87 -32.25 -17.51
C GLU A 45 -5.03 -33.73 -17.91
N PRO A 46 -4.77 -34.71 -17.02
CA PRO A 46 -5.31 -36.06 -17.17
C PRO A 46 -6.43 -36.31 -16.16
N GLN A 47 -7.59 -36.69 -16.70
CA GLN A 47 -8.79 -37.13 -15.99
C GLN A 47 -8.53 -38.39 -15.15
N VAL A 48 -8.87 -38.36 -13.86
CA VAL A 48 -9.04 -39.55 -13.01
C VAL A 48 -10.41 -39.51 -12.35
N THR A 49 -11.22 -40.53 -12.62
CA THR A 49 -12.52 -40.77 -11.98
C THR A 49 -12.32 -41.39 -10.59
N ILE A 50 -12.98 -40.84 -9.56
CA ILE A 50 -13.03 -41.44 -8.22
C ILE A 50 -14.48 -41.50 -7.72
N SER A 51 -14.94 -42.71 -7.41
CA SER A 51 -16.05 -42.95 -6.49
C SER A 51 -15.50 -43.09 -5.07
N ASN A 52 -15.83 -42.18 -4.16
CA ASN A 52 -16.18 -42.44 -2.75
C ASN A 52 -16.38 -41.13 -1.97
N ASN A 53 -17.44 -41.12 -1.14
CA ASN A 53 -17.91 -40.00 -0.32
C ASN A 53 -16.96 -39.67 0.84
N THR A 54 -15.97 -38.82 0.59
CA THR A 54 -15.32 -37.99 1.61
C THR A 54 -15.52 -36.51 1.25
N PRO A 55 -15.93 -35.63 2.19
CA PRO A 55 -15.99 -34.21 1.90
C PRO A 55 -14.59 -33.74 1.54
N ILE A 56 -14.40 -33.34 0.28
CA ILE A 56 -13.16 -32.70 -0.18
C ILE A 56 -12.98 -31.47 0.71
N PRO A 57 -11.86 -31.30 1.44
CA PRO A 57 -11.59 -30.05 2.12
C PRO A 57 -11.62 -28.99 1.04
N VAL A 58 -12.52 -28.01 1.18
CA VAL A 58 -12.56 -26.84 0.30
C VAL A 58 -11.19 -26.19 0.45
N VAL A 59 -10.29 -26.47 -0.50
CA VAL A 59 -9.04 -25.76 -0.63
C VAL A 59 -9.46 -24.36 -1.01
N THR A 60 -9.55 -23.47 -0.02
CA THR A 60 -9.63 -22.05 -0.31
C THR A 60 -8.44 -21.75 -1.22
N PRO A 61 -8.66 -21.21 -2.43
CA PRO A 61 -7.56 -20.82 -3.27
C PRO A 61 -6.63 -19.92 -2.45
N PRO A 62 -5.29 -20.07 -2.61
CA PRO A 62 -4.36 -19.20 -1.91
C PRO A 62 -4.78 -17.74 -2.16
N PRO A 63 -4.68 -16.86 -1.14
CA PRO A 63 -5.03 -15.46 -1.31
C PRO A 63 -4.23 -14.90 -2.48
N ASN A 64 -4.94 -14.37 -3.48
CA ASN A 64 -4.32 -13.76 -4.65
C ASN A 64 -3.90 -12.35 -4.27
N PHE A 65 -2.62 -12.18 -3.94
CA PHE A 65 -2.05 -10.87 -3.62
C PHE A 65 -1.76 -10.09 -4.90
N ASP A 66 -2.11 -8.81 -4.91
CA ASP A 66 -1.73 -7.85 -5.94
C ASP A 66 -0.90 -6.75 -5.29
N LEU A 67 0.42 -6.80 -5.52
CA LEU A 67 1.38 -5.83 -4.99
C LEU A 67 1.02 -4.38 -5.36
N SER A 68 0.39 -4.18 -6.51
CA SER A 68 0.00 -2.87 -7.00
C SER A 68 -1.45 -2.51 -6.68
N ALA A 69 -2.18 -3.35 -5.95
CA ALA A 69 -3.53 -3.03 -5.53
C ALA A 69 -3.57 -1.64 -4.89
N VAL A 70 -4.52 -0.81 -5.30
CA VAL A 70 -4.75 0.50 -4.70
C VAL A 70 -5.77 0.35 -3.58
N SER A 71 -5.43 0.81 -2.38
CA SER A 71 -6.38 0.82 -1.27
C SER A 71 -7.29 2.03 -1.36
N ASP A 72 -8.55 1.85 -1.00
CA ASP A 72 -9.43 2.96 -0.67
C ASP A 72 -8.79 3.87 0.41
N THR A 73 -9.15 5.15 0.41
CA THR A 73 -8.59 6.13 1.35
C THR A 73 -9.09 5.91 2.78
N GLY A 74 -10.21 5.20 2.93
CA GLY A 74 -10.90 4.98 4.20
C GLY A 74 -11.81 6.14 4.62
N GLN A 75 -11.99 7.14 3.75
CA GLN A 75 -12.97 8.22 3.92
C GLN A 75 -14.37 7.67 3.65
N THR A 76 -15.30 7.85 4.59
CA THR A 76 -16.68 7.30 4.49
C THR A 76 -17.76 8.38 4.55
N GLN A 77 -17.36 9.63 4.76
CA GLN A 77 -18.24 10.79 4.87
C GLN A 77 -18.04 11.72 3.68
N CYS A 78 -19.01 12.62 3.48
CA CYS A 78 -19.00 13.58 2.38
C CYS A 78 -19.36 14.97 2.90
N TRP A 79 -18.80 16.00 2.26
CA TRP A 79 -18.95 17.39 2.71
C TRP A 79 -19.23 18.32 1.53
N THR A 80 -20.02 19.35 1.79
CA THR A 80 -20.23 20.46 0.84
C THR A 80 -18.94 21.26 0.64
N SER A 81 -18.95 22.21 -0.30
CA SER A 81 -17.84 23.17 -0.46
C SER A 81 -17.64 24.07 0.77
N GLY A 82 -18.68 24.25 1.58
CA GLY A 82 -18.62 24.97 2.86
C GLY A 82 -18.18 24.11 4.05
N GLY A 83 -17.78 22.85 3.83
CA GLY A 83 -17.32 21.94 4.90
C GLY A 83 -18.44 21.37 5.77
N VAL A 84 -19.70 21.49 5.34
CA VAL A 84 -20.85 20.91 6.07
C VAL A 84 -21.05 19.47 5.61
N ALA A 85 -21.27 18.55 6.56
CA ALA A 85 -21.58 17.15 6.25
C ALA A 85 -22.83 17.04 5.34
N THR A 86 -22.78 16.15 4.36
CA THR A 86 -23.88 15.90 3.41
C THR A 86 -23.96 14.41 3.08
N ALA A 87 -25.09 13.98 2.52
CA ALA A 87 -25.22 12.62 2.00
C ALA A 87 -24.20 12.35 0.90
N CYS A 88 -23.60 11.16 0.92
CA CYS A 88 -22.64 10.72 -0.10
C CYS A 88 -23.29 10.22 -1.39
N LEU A 89 -24.54 9.73 -1.32
CA LEU A 89 -25.23 9.17 -2.48
C LEU A 89 -25.31 10.20 -3.63
N ASN A 90 -24.82 9.83 -4.81
CA ASN A 90 -24.73 10.65 -6.02
C ASN A 90 -23.87 11.92 -5.88
N SER A 91 -22.95 11.96 -4.92
CA SER A 91 -22.09 13.12 -4.68
C SER A 91 -20.82 13.13 -5.53
N GLY A 92 -20.39 11.96 -6.02
CA GLY A 92 -19.10 11.71 -6.67
C GLY A 92 -17.90 11.74 -5.72
N GLN A 93 -18.11 11.98 -4.42
CA GLN A 93 -17.04 12.10 -3.44
C GLN A 93 -16.55 10.72 -2.98
N ASP A 94 -15.35 10.67 -2.41
CA ASP A 94 -14.70 9.44 -1.94
C ASP A 94 -15.60 8.58 -1.04
N GLY A 95 -16.27 9.23 -0.08
CA GLY A 95 -17.19 8.55 0.85
C GLY A 95 -18.40 7.88 0.19
N GLU A 96 -18.68 8.13 -1.09
CA GLU A 96 -19.66 7.35 -1.86
C GLU A 96 -19.12 5.98 -2.28
N PHE A 97 -17.81 5.87 -2.50
CA PHE A 97 -17.14 4.71 -3.10
C PHE A 97 -16.38 3.88 -2.05
N ILE A 98 -17.11 3.40 -1.05
CA ILE A 98 -16.55 2.59 0.05
C ILE A 98 -15.76 1.40 -0.49
N ASN A 99 -14.55 1.18 0.02
CA ASN A 99 -13.68 0.07 -0.37
C ASN A 99 -13.32 0.03 -1.86
N THR A 100 -13.34 1.18 -2.55
CA THR A 100 -13.02 1.28 -3.98
C THR A 100 -11.64 1.91 -4.19
N PRO A 101 -10.76 1.32 -5.03
CA PRO A 101 -10.98 0.09 -5.79
C PRO A 101 -10.87 -1.18 -4.94
N ASN A 102 -10.16 -1.13 -3.82
CA ASN A 102 -10.03 -2.26 -2.90
C ASN A 102 -10.21 -1.82 -1.44
N SER A 103 -10.84 -2.68 -0.63
CA SER A 103 -10.91 -2.49 0.82
C SER A 103 -9.52 -2.46 1.45
N ARG A 104 -9.31 -1.56 2.40
CA ARG A 104 -8.16 -1.64 3.32
C ARG A 104 -8.28 -2.92 4.16
N SER A 105 -7.26 -3.78 4.13
CA SER A 105 -7.31 -5.07 4.86
C SER A 105 -5.94 -5.45 5.40
N PHE A 106 -5.85 -5.55 6.72
CA PHE A 106 -4.63 -5.88 7.44
C PHE A 106 -4.90 -6.91 8.53
N THR A 107 -3.92 -7.77 8.81
CA THR A 107 -3.98 -8.77 9.89
C THR A 107 -2.76 -8.65 10.78
N GLY A 108 -2.97 -8.32 12.05
CA GLY A 108 -1.92 -8.17 13.06
C GLY A 108 -2.32 -7.15 14.14
N PRO A 109 -1.42 -6.82 15.06
CA PRO A 109 -0.08 -7.39 15.22
C PRO A 109 -0.11 -8.89 15.53
N THR A 110 0.66 -9.69 14.78
CA THR A 110 0.77 -11.14 14.96
C THR A 110 2.14 -11.47 15.53
N GLN A 111 2.17 -12.09 16.71
CA GLN A 111 3.39 -12.56 17.35
C GLN A 111 3.94 -13.79 16.62
N HIS A 112 5.24 -13.82 16.37
CA HIS A 112 5.89 -15.01 15.83
C HIS A 112 5.99 -16.12 16.91
N PRO A 113 5.65 -17.39 16.59
CA PRO A 113 5.62 -18.47 17.60
C PRO A 113 6.98 -18.80 18.24
N GLN A 114 8.07 -18.71 17.47
CA GLN A 114 9.43 -19.00 17.95
C GLN A 114 10.11 -17.73 18.52
N TYR A 115 10.10 -16.64 17.75
CA TYR A 115 10.61 -15.34 18.16
C TYR A 115 9.51 -14.51 18.84
N GLY A 116 9.23 -14.78 20.11
CA GLY A 116 8.10 -14.20 20.85
C GLY A 116 8.12 -12.67 21.03
N THR A 117 9.19 -12.00 20.60
CA THR A 117 9.28 -10.54 20.55
C THR A 117 9.00 -9.98 19.16
N ASP A 118 8.70 -10.81 18.17
CA ASP A 118 8.62 -10.36 16.79
C ASP A 118 7.15 -10.27 16.38
N TYR A 119 6.69 -9.04 16.14
CA TYR A 119 5.30 -8.74 15.81
C TYR A 119 5.21 -8.19 14.39
N THR A 120 4.36 -8.82 13.58
CA THR A 120 4.17 -8.45 12.17
C THR A 120 2.71 -8.22 11.82
N THR A 121 2.49 -7.33 10.86
CA THR A 121 1.17 -7.02 10.31
C THR A 121 1.19 -7.32 8.82
N LEU A 122 0.33 -8.23 8.38
CA LEU A 122 0.15 -8.58 6.96
C LEU A 122 -0.80 -7.57 6.29
N ASP A 123 -0.37 -6.99 5.18
CA ASP A 123 -1.25 -6.37 4.18
C ASP A 123 -1.89 -7.49 3.35
N ASN A 124 -3.20 -7.70 3.54
CA ASN A 124 -3.92 -8.82 2.94
C ASN A 124 -4.21 -8.64 1.46
N ILE A 125 -4.04 -7.43 0.90
CA ILE A 125 -4.26 -7.18 -0.53
C ILE A 125 -2.95 -7.19 -1.32
N ARG A 126 -1.84 -6.71 -0.73
CA ARG A 126 -0.53 -6.69 -1.40
C ARG A 126 0.36 -7.87 -1.06
N GLY A 127 0.09 -8.58 0.04
CA GLY A 127 0.97 -9.62 0.57
C GLY A 127 2.25 -9.07 1.19
N LEU A 128 2.34 -7.76 1.40
CA LEU A 128 3.44 -7.12 2.12
C LEU A 128 3.32 -7.42 3.62
N VAL A 129 4.45 -7.69 4.27
CA VAL A 129 4.51 -7.90 5.71
C VAL A 129 5.26 -6.76 6.35
N TRP A 130 4.58 -6.03 7.22
CA TRP A 130 5.13 -4.91 7.94
C TRP A 130 5.59 -5.34 9.33
N LYS A 131 6.65 -4.70 9.83
CA LYS A 131 6.89 -4.72 11.26
C LYS A 131 5.76 -3.94 11.93
N SER A 132 5.04 -4.56 12.87
CA SER A 132 3.83 -3.96 13.45
C SER A 132 4.11 -2.70 14.24
N CYS A 133 5.31 -2.58 14.81
CA CYS A 133 5.75 -1.41 15.56
C CYS A 133 6.83 -0.65 14.78
N PRO A 134 6.90 0.68 14.91
CA PRO A 134 8.07 1.45 14.51
C PRO A 134 9.35 0.89 15.12
N GLU A 135 10.49 1.18 14.51
CA GLU A 135 11.79 0.81 15.07
C GLU A 135 11.98 1.40 16.48
N GLY A 136 12.54 0.60 17.39
CA GLY A 136 12.64 0.93 18.82
C GLY A 136 11.43 0.56 19.69
N GLN A 137 10.26 0.30 19.09
CA GLN A 137 9.06 -0.17 19.80
C GLN A 137 8.77 -1.66 19.58
N ASN A 138 8.06 -2.27 20.52
CA ASN A 138 7.68 -3.67 20.45
C ASN A 138 6.41 -4.04 21.25
N GLY A 139 5.99 -5.30 21.15
CA GLY A 139 4.85 -5.89 21.84
C GLY A 139 3.56 -5.86 21.01
N PRO A 140 2.48 -6.48 21.50
CA PRO A 140 1.22 -6.60 20.77
C PRO A 140 0.52 -5.25 20.57
N THR A 141 0.91 -4.23 21.33
CA THR A 141 0.34 -2.88 21.30
C THR A 141 1.37 -1.81 20.97
N CYS A 142 2.62 -2.17 20.65
CA CYS A 142 3.73 -1.23 20.44
C CYS A 142 4.01 -0.26 21.60
N ALA A 143 3.56 -0.61 22.82
CA ALA A 143 3.74 0.22 24.01
C ALA A 143 5.07 -0.04 24.75
N LEU A 144 5.86 -1.02 24.32
CA LEU A 144 7.17 -1.32 24.92
C LEU A 144 8.26 -0.59 24.15
N GLY A 145 9.11 0.16 24.86
CA GLY A 145 10.17 0.96 24.25
C GLY A 145 9.69 2.32 23.74
N ALA A 146 10.50 2.95 22.90
CA ALA A 146 10.22 4.25 22.30
C ALA A 146 10.68 4.23 20.83
N ALA A 147 9.98 4.96 19.96
CA ALA A 147 10.35 4.99 18.56
C ALA A 147 11.73 5.63 18.39
N THR A 148 12.61 4.97 17.65
CA THR A 148 13.97 5.43 17.39
C THR A 148 14.05 6.08 16.01
N ALA A 149 14.53 7.31 15.96
CA ALA A 149 14.83 7.99 14.72
C ALA A 149 16.23 7.62 14.21
N MET A 150 16.38 7.52 12.90
CA MET A 150 17.61 7.11 12.23
C MET A 150 17.91 8.06 11.06
N ASP A 151 19.19 8.33 10.81
CA ASP A 151 19.62 9.09 9.64
C ASP A 151 19.61 8.22 8.37
N TRP A 152 19.60 8.88 7.21
CA TRP A 152 19.54 8.20 5.91
C TRP A 152 20.71 7.23 5.67
N ASP A 153 21.93 7.59 6.02
CA ASP A 153 23.13 6.81 5.70
C ASP A 153 23.19 5.52 6.54
N THR A 154 22.84 5.61 7.83
CA THR A 154 22.68 4.43 8.70
C THR A 154 21.54 3.52 8.21
N ALA A 155 20.41 4.09 7.79
CA ALA A 155 19.25 3.32 7.33
C ALA A 155 19.52 2.57 6.01
N THR A 156 20.36 3.12 5.12
CA THR A 156 20.52 2.61 3.75
C THR A 156 21.88 1.98 3.46
N ASN A 157 22.98 2.66 3.77
CA ASN A 157 24.32 2.30 3.28
C ASN A 157 25.14 1.51 4.30
N VAL A 158 25.14 1.98 5.55
CA VAL A 158 25.99 1.40 6.60
C VAL A 158 25.30 0.23 7.28
N GLY A 159 23.99 0.34 7.50
CA GLY A 159 23.27 -0.54 8.42
C GLY A 159 23.63 -0.24 9.87
N GLY A 160 22.69 -0.45 10.79
CA GLY A 160 22.89 -0.19 12.20
C GLY A 160 21.75 -0.74 13.04
N PRO A 161 21.88 -0.78 14.37
CA PRO A 161 20.83 -1.31 15.23
C PRO A 161 19.47 -0.66 14.94
N GLY A 162 18.46 -1.49 14.65
CA GLY A 162 17.13 -1.03 14.28
C GLY A 162 16.95 -0.59 12.82
N SER A 163 17.94 -0.76 11.93
CA SER A 163 17.74 -0.59 10.49
C SER A 163 16.98 -1.78 9.90
N CYS A 164 16.39 -1.63 8.72
CA CYS A 164 15.76 -2.77 8.05
C CYS A 164 16.77 -3.86 7.66
N SER A 165 18.02 -3.49 7.39
CA SER A 165 19.11 -4.45 7.18
C SER A 165 19.51 -5.18 8.46
N ASP A 166 19.42 -4.54 9.63
CA ASP A 166 19.64 -5.18 10.92
C ASP A 166 18.57 -6.24 11.22
N LEU A 167 17.29 -5.96 10.93
CA LEU A 167 16.21 -6.95 11.05
C LEU A 167 16.52 -8.25 10.29
N ASN A 168 17.22 -8.18 9.15
CA ASN A 168 17.59 -9.38 8.37
C ASN A 168 18.63 -10.27 9.06
N ASN A 169 19.41 -9.72 10.00
CA ASN A 169 20.46 -10.44 10.72
C ASN A 169 20.03 -10.93 12.12
N GLN A 170 18.84 -10.54 12.58
CA GLN A 170 18.33 -10.93 13.90
C GLN A 170 18.07 -12.44 14.01
N ASN A 171 17.75 -12.90 15.22
CA ASN A 171 17.41 -14.29 15.50
C ASN A 171 18.47 -15.31 15.04
N GLY A 172 19.75 -14.95 15.18
CA GLY A 172 20.87 -15.79 14.75
C GLY A 172 20.99 -15.91 13.23
N GLY A 173 20.62 -14.87 12.49
CA GLY A 173 20.64 -14.84 11.02
C GLY A 173 19.39 -15.41 10.34
N ASN A 174 18.37 -15.83 11.12
CA ASN A 174 17.07 -16.23 10.56
C ASN A 174 16.17 -15.02 10.26
N GLY A 175 16.58 -13.83 10.71
CA GLY A 175 15.89 -12.57 10.49
C GLY A 175 14.66 -12.38 11.38
N TYR A 176 14.17 -11.15 11.47
CA TYR A 176 13.01 -10.76 12.28
C TYR A 176 11.75 -11.46 11.77
N ALA A 177 11.02 -12.12 12.67
CA ALA A 177 9.88 -12.98 12.37
C ALA A 177 10.18 -14.05 11.29
N GLY A 178 11.43 -14.55 11.23
CA GLY A 178 11.86 -15.56 10.27
C GLY A 178 12.01 -15.03 8.83
N ARG A 179 12.20 -13.72 8.66
CA ARG A 179 12.29 -13.05 7.35
C ARG A 179 13.60 -12.28 7.24
N THR A 180 14.27 -12.42 6.10
CA THR A 180 15.59 -11.84 5.81
C THR A 180 15.58 -10.87 4.62
N ASN A 181 14.39 -10.42 4.21
CA ASN A 181 14.17 -9.49 3.11
C ASN A 181 13.45 -8.20 3.57
N TRP A 182 13.66 -7.79 4.80
CA TRP A 182 13.23 -6.48 5.32
C TRP A 182 13.97 -5.37 4.60
N ARG A 183 13.21 -4.35 4.21
CA ARG A 183 13.68 -3.17 3.49
C ARG A 183 12.92 -1.93 3.95
N ILE A 184 13.49 -0.77 3.65
CA ILE A 184 12.78 0.49 3.76
C ILE A 184 11.65 0.47 2.70
N PRO A 185 10.41 0.79 3.07
CA PRO A 185 9.30 0.81 2.13
C PRO A 185 9.48 1.90 1.07
N GLU A 186 8.99 1.65 -0.13
CA GLU A 186 8.78 2.72 -1.11
C GLU A 186 7.61 3.60 -0.68
N PHE A 187 7.64 4.86 -1.11
CA PHE A 187 6.64 5.87 -0.76
C PHE A 187 5.21 5.39 -0.96
N LYS A 188 4.90 4.81 -2.14
CA LYS A 188 3.56 4.31 -2.45
C LYS A 188 3.14 3.13 -1.56
N GLU A 189 4.08 2.30 -1.13
CA GLU A 189 3.80 1.21 -0.19
C GLU A 189 3.47 1.77 1.19
N PHE A 190 4.24 2.75 1.67
CA PHE A 190 3.96 3.38 2.96
C PHE A 190 2.62 4.14 2.94
N MET A 191 2.33 4.85 1.85
CA MET A 191 1.05 5.53 1.67
C MET A 191 -0.15 4.59 1.74
N SER A 192 0.02 3.31 1.45
CA SER A 192 -1.05 2.31 1.66
C SER A 192 -1.43 2.08 3.12
N LEU A 193 -0.61 2.55 4.08
CA LEU A 193 -0.93 2.53 5.52
C LEU A 193 -1.63 3.82 5.97
N TYR A 194 -1.55 4.89 5.19
CA TYR A 194 -2.21 6.16 5.52
C TYR A 194 -3.72 6.03 5.24
N ARG A 195 -4.53 6.35 6.25
CA ARG A 195 -5.99 6.31 6.18
C ARG A 195 -6.55 7.71 6.28
N TYR A 196 -7.01 8.34 5.20
CA TYR A 196 -7.30 9.77 5.15
C TYR A 196 -8.43 10.30 6.05
N SER A 197 -9.04 9.43 6.86
CA SER A 197 -10.00 9.84 7.87
C SER A 197 -9.34 10.24 9.19
N THR A 198 -9.91 11.25 9.85
CA THR A 198 -9.47 11.70 11.19
C THR A 198 -9.93 10.77 12.31
N ASN A 199 -10.88 9.86 12.03
CA ASN A 199 -11.37 8.88 12.99
C ASN A 199 -11.50 7.49 12.33
N PRO A 200 -10.60 6.53 12.62
CA PRO A 200 -9.45 6.64 13.54
C PRO A 200 -8.32 7.51 12.97
N ALA A 201 -7.57 8.19 13.85
CA ALA A 201 -6.35 8.88 13.46
C ALA A 201 -5.31 7.86 12.98
N HIS A 202 -4.72 8.14 11.81
CA HIS A 202 -3.75 7.34 11.07
C HIS A 202 -2.67 6.64 11.94
N PRO A 203 -2.07 5.52 11.49
CA PRO A 203 -2.56 4.50 10.54
C PRO A 203 -3.74 3.69 11.13
N GLU A 204 -4.04 2.48 10.61
CA GLU A 204 -5.06 1.59 11.20
C GLU A 204 -4.69 1.20 12.64
N ASN A 205 -5.22 1.92 13.65
CA ASN A 205 -4.84 1.80 15.06
C ASN A 205 -5.00 0.40 15.66
N VAL A 206 -5.80 -0.48 15.05
CA VAL A 206 -5.92 -1.87 15.51
C VAL A 206 -4.70 -2.68 15.07
N GLN A 207 -4.30 -2.57 13.79
CA GLN A 207 -3.21 -3.37 13.21
C GLN A 207 -1.83 -2.71 13.34
N PHE A 208 -1.80 -1.41 13.59
CA PHE A 208 -0.60 -0.61 13.85
C PHE A 208 -0.83 0.25 15.12
N PRO A 209 -1.01 -0.38 16.29
CA PRO A 209 -1.35 0.30 17.53
C PRO A 209 -0.21 1.19 18.01
N ASN A 210 -0.57 2.29 18.69
CA ASN A 210 0.36 3.26 19.28
C ASN A 210 1.51 3.65 18.33
N ALA A 211 1.23 3.75 17.03
CA ALA A 211 2.20 4.24 16.08
C ALA A 211 2.65 5.65 16.53
N ASP A 212 3.95 5.83 16.72
CA ASP A 212 4.48 7.11 17.16
C ASP A 212 4.31 8.14 16.05
N MET A 213 3.50 9.17 16.32
CA MET A 213 3.22 10.26 15.38
C MET A 213 3.89 11.55 15.85
N THR A 214 5.13 11.48 16.36
CA THR A 214 5.92 12.66 16.77
C THR A 214 7.07 13.00 15.82
N ASN A 215 7.29 12.18 14.79
CA ASN A 215 8.25 12.45 13.72
C ASN A 215 7.73 11.90 12.37
N LEU A 216 8.39 12.30 11.28
CA LEU A 216 8.17 11.76 9.94
C LEU A 216 8.68 10.32 9.85
N TYR A 217 8.20 9.59 8.85
CA TYR A 217 8.63 8.24 8.53
C TYR A 217 9.39 8.18 7.20
N MET A 218 10.54 7.51 7.23
CA MET A 218 11.41 7.34 6.07
C MET A 218 10.77 6.45 5.00
N THR A 219 10.96 6.83 3.74
CA THR A 219 10.70 5.97 2.58
C THR A 219 11.94 5.92 1.71
N ASN A 220 12.05 4.91 0.85
CA ASN A 220 13.18 4.76 -0.06
C ASN A 220 13.01 5.48 -1.41
N THR A 221 11.95 6.29 -1.55
CA THR A 221 11.66 6.98 -2.80
C THR A 221 12.30 8.37 -2.81
N THR A 222 13.20 8.62 -3.76
CA THR A 222 13.84 9.93 -3.93
C THR A 222 12.84 10.97 -4.42
N TYR A 223 12.96 12.21 -3.93
CA TYR A 223 12.13 13.32 -4.39
C TYR A 223 12.58 13.77 -5.78
N PRO A 224 11.72 13.75 -6.83
CA PRO A 224 12.16 13.93 -8.20
C PRO A 224 12.63 15.37 -8.54
N LEU A 225 12.28 16.37 -7.74
CA LEU A 225 12.76 17.75 -7.95
C LEU A 225 14.07 18.07 -7.20
N ASN A 226 14.45 17.25 -6.22
CA ASN A 226 15.72 17.38 -5.51
C ASN A 226 16.21 16.00 -5.05
N VAL A 227 17.23 15.47 -5.73
CA VAL A 227 17.79 14.14 -5.42
C VAL A 227 18.48 14.04 -4.06
N ALA A 228 18.78 15.18 -3.41
CA ALA A 228 19.27 15.23 -2.03
C ALA A 228 18.16 14.96 -1.00
N GLU A 229 16.91 14.86 -1.45
CA GLU A 229 15.73 14.62 -0.63
C GLU A 229 15.07 13.28 -0.97
N ILE A 230 14.28 12.78 -0.02
CA ILE A 230 13.33 11.68 -0.20
C ILE A 230 11.91 12.16 0.06
N TRP A 231 10.93 11.36 -0.34
CA TRP A 231 9.61 11.46 0.25
C TRP A 231 9.62 10.88 1.66
N ALA A 232 9.12 11.63 2.62
CA ALA A 232 8.79 11.14 3.96
C ALA A 232 7.27 11.18 4.16
N VAL A 233 6.76 10.22 4.93
CA VAL A 233 5.34 10.19 5.31
C VAL A 233 5.16 10.92 6.63
N ASP A 234 4.22 11.86 6.64
CA ASP A 234 3.87 12.70 7.77
C ASP A 234 2.56 12.19 8.42
N PHE A 235 2.68 11.67 9.64
CA PHE A 235 1.53 11.38 10.50
C PHE A 235 1.28 12.47 11.57
N LEU A 236 2.15 13.48 11.66
CA LEU A 236 2.03 14.65 12.55
C LEU A 236 0.90 15.56 12.08
N THR A 237 0.92 15.87 10.78
CA THR A 237 0.01 16.84 10.17
C THR A 237 -1.19 16.12 9.59
N LEU A 238 -2.31 16.14 10.31
CA LEU A 238 -3.57 15.57 9.82
C LEU A 238 -3.94 16.20 8.47
N GLY A 239 -4.23 15.35 7.48
CA GLY A 239 -4.72 15.77 6.16
C GLY A 239 -3.64 15.97 5.10
N LEU A 240 -2.35 16.06 5.45
CA LEU A 240 -1.25 16.16 4.48
C LEU A 240 -0.16 15.13 4.79
N PRO A 241 -0.22 13.94 4.16
CA PRO A 241 0.63 12.81 4.54
C PRO A 241 2.06 12.86 4.05
N ILE A 242 2.50 13.89 3.31
CA ILE A 242 3.76 13.82 2.58
C ILE A 242 4.56 15.11 2.67
N GLN A 243 5.87 14.98 2.81
CA GLN A 243 6.82 16.08 2.84
C GLN A 243 8.13 15.63 2.17
N PRO A 244 8.77 16.45 1.31
CA PRO A 244 10.17 16.24 0.95
C PRO A 244 11.04 16.35 2.20
N PHE A 245 12.03 15.47 2.34
CA PHE A 245 12.90 15.41 3.50
C PHE A 245 14.37 15.24 3.08
N VAL A 246 15.26 16.07 3.63
CA VAL A 246 16.69 16.07 3.30
C VAL A 246 17.39 14.83 3.85
N LYS A 247 18.20 14.17 3.03
CA LYS A 247 18.91 12.93 3.43
C LYS A 247 19.97 13.16 4.52
N VAL A 248 20.61 14.33 4.52
CA VAL A 248 21.78 14.61 5.38
C VAL A 248 21.42 15.44 6.59
N GLY A 249 21.88 15.01 7.77
CA GLY A 249 21.86 15.82 9.00
C GLY A 249 20.55 15.80 9.78
N ALA A 250 19.61 14.90 9.46
CA ALA A 250 18.34 14.78 10.15
C ALA A 250 17.93 13.30 10.32
N ASN A 251 17.16 13.03 11.38
CA ASN A 251 16.73 11.69 11.77
C ASN A 251 15.20 11.59 11.71
N VAL A 252 14.69 10.52 11.11
CA VAL A 252 13.25 10.23 11.00
C VAL A 252 12.97 8.80 11.44
N PHE A 253 11.72 8.49 11.77
CA PHE A 253 11.34 7.14 12.18
C PHE A 253 11.40 6.17 11.00
N LEU A 254 11.59 4.90 11.34
CA LEU A 254 11.63 3.80 10.39
C LEU A 254 10.56 2.76 10.73
N ARG A 255 9.92 2.25 9.69
CA ARG A 255 9.04 1.08 9.76
C ARG A 255 9.33 0.21 8.55
N CYS A 256 9.93 -0.94 8.80
CA CYS A 256 10.37 -1.82 7.74
C CYS A 256 9.22 -2.64 7.16
N VAL A 257 9.37 -2.98 5.89
CA VAL A 257 8.47 -3.88 5.15
C VAL A 257 9.27 -5.05 4.57
N SER A 258 8.64 -6.21 4.49
CA SER A 258 9.14 -7.43 3.87
C SER A 258 8.19 -7.83 2.75
N GLY A 259 8.74 -8.19 1.59
CA GLY A 259 7.98 -8.56 0.41
C GLY A 259 8.59 -7.99 -0.87
N ASN A 260 8.05 -8.43 -2.01
CA ASN A 260 8.50 -7.95 -3.31
C ASN A 260 8.25 -6.44 -3.44
N PRO A 261 9.16 -5.70 -4.08
CA PRO A 261 8.92 -4.29 -4.38
C PRO A 261 7.78 -4.14 -5.41
N LEU A 262 7.24 -2.92 -5.50
CA LEU A 262 6.28 -2.57 -6.56
C LEU A 262 6.89 -2.85 -7.95
N PRO A 263 6.14 -3.47 -8.87
CA PRO A 263 6.59 -3.64 -10.24
C PRO A 263 6.67 -2.29 -10.95
N ALA A 264 7.44 -2.25 -12.05
CA ALA A 264 7.44 -1.11 -12.95
C ALA A 264 6.03 -0.86 -13.50
N PHE A 265 5.76 0.40 -13.88
CA PHE A 265 4.51 0.78 -14.51
C PHE A 265 4.19 -0.07 -15.74
N SER A 266 2.93 -0.47 -15.86
CA SER A 266 2.44 -1.27 -16.97
C SER A 266 1.11 -0.70 -17.43
N PHE A 267 1.15 0.11 -18.49
CA PHE A 267 -0.02 0.78 -19.04
C PHE A 267 -0.27 0.34 -20.48
N LEU A 268 -1.53 0.07 -20.81
CA LEU A 268 -1.99 -0.28 -22.13
C LEU A 268 -2.93 0.81 -22.66
N ASP A 269 -2.54 1.46 -23.75
CA ASP A 269 -3.43 2.32 -24.52
C ASP A 269 -4.44 1.45 -25.29
N ASN A 270 -5.74 1.60 -24.98
CA ASN A 270 -6.79 0.80 -25.61
C ASN A 270 -7.24 1.33 -26.98
N GLY A 271 -6.67 2.43 -27.47
CA GLY A 271 -7.02 3.03 -28.77
C GLY A 271 -8.39 3.74 -28.82
N ASN A 272 -9.20 3.63 -27.76
CA ASN A 272 -10.53 4.22 -27.65
C ASN A 272 -10.58 5.48 -26.75
N GLY A 273 -9.42 6.09 -26.48
CA GLY A 273 -9.30 7.25 -25.59
C GLY A 273 -9.13 6.91 -24.10
N THR A 274 -8.89 5.64 -23.77
CA THR A 274 -8.61 5.17 -22.41
C THR A 274 -7.25 4.50 -22.30
N VAL A 275 -6.72 4.44 -21.09
CA VAL A 275 -5.48 3.76 -20.73
C VAL A 275 -5.76 2.80 -19.58
N THR A 276 -5.48 1.52 -19.78
CA THR A 276 -5.57 0.49 -18.74
C THR A 276 -4.27 0.44 -17.95
N ASP A 277 -4.35 0.59 -16.63
CA ASP A 277 -3.27 0.19 -15.73
C ASP A 277 -3.36 -1.32 -15.50
N GLN A 278 -2.40 -2.05 -16.07
CA GLN A 278 -2.37 -3.51 -16.01
C GLN A 278 -1.99 -4.02 -14.62
N ASN A 279 -1.36 -3.19 -13.79
CA ASN A 279 -0.97 -3.55 -12.43
C ASN A 279 -2.16 -3.32 -11.48
N THR A 280 -2.70 -2.10 -11.42
CA THR A 280 -3.78 -1.74 -10.46
C THR A 280 -5.18 -2.18 -10.88
N LYS A 281 -5.34 -2.60 -12.15
CA LYS A 281 -6.64 -2.90 -12.80
C LYS A 281 -7.58 -1.70 -12.87
N LEU A 282 -7.04 -0.49 -12.82
CA LEU A 282 -7.79 0.75 -13.06
C LEU A 282 -7.79 1.10 -14.55
N LEU A 283 -8.88 1.70 -15.00
CA LEU A 283 -9.02 2.24 -16.34
C LEU A 283 -9.14 3.76 -16.26
N TRP A 284 -8.26 4.46 -16.96
CA TRP A 284 -8.15 5.91 -16.94
C TRP A 284 -8.62 6.53 -18.25
N SER A 285 -9.21 7.71 -18.18
CA SER A 285 -9.30 8.57 -19.37
C SER A 285 -7.88 8.95 -19.79
N LYS A 286 -7.51 8.73 -21.06
CA LYS A 286 -6.14 8.99 -21.53
C LYS A 286 -5.72 10.45 -21.37
N CYS A 287 -6.65 11.35 -21.66
CA CYS A 287 -6.41 12.78 -21.61
C CYS A 287 -7.00 13.39 -20.33
N ALA A 288 -6.35 14.42 -19.80
CA ALA A 288 -6.94 15.28 -18.79
C ALA A 288 -8.27 15.89 -19.32
N LEU A 289 -9.21 16.18 -18.42
CA LEU A 289 -10.49 16.77 -18.76
C LEU A 289 -10.33 18.00 -19.65
N GLY A 290 -11.17 18.11 -20.69
CA GLY A 290 -11.12 19.18 -21.69
C GLY A 290 -10.08 18.96 -22.80
N LYS A 291 -9.13 18.03 -22.65
CA LYS A 291 -8.23 17.57 -23.71
C LYS A 291 -8.79 16.31 -24.39
N SER A 292 -8.44 16.11 -25.65
CA SER A 292 -8.93 15.00 -26.49
C SER A 292 -7.99 14.71 -27.65
N ASN A 293 -8.37 13.74 -28.50
CA ASN A 293 -7.60 13.11 -29.58
C ASN A 293 -6.54 12.08 -29.11
N VAL A 294 -5.91 11.39 -30.07
CA VAL A 294 -4.96 10.29 -29.79
C VAL A 294 -3.75 10.73 -28.97
N ASN A 295 -3.35 12.00 -29.07
CA ASN A 295 -2.18 12.58 -28.42
C ASN A 295 -2.55 13.64 -27.36
N CYS A 296 -3.83 13.78 -26.99
CA CYS A 296 -4.31 14.79 -26.05
C CYS A 296 -3.98 16.26 -26.40
N THR A 297 -3.79 16.58 -27.68
CA THR A 297 -3.43 17.94 -28.12
C THR A 297 -4.65 18.82 -28.44
N ALA A 298 -5.80 18.22 -28.73
CA ALA A 298 -7.02 18.96 -29.06
C ALA A 298 -7.80 19.37 -27.81
N GLY A 299 -8.49 20.50 -27.87
CA GLY A 299 -9.30 21.04 -26.78
C GLY A 299 -8.53 21.91 -25.79
N VAL A 300 -9.27 22.46 -24.82
CA VAL A 300 -8.77 23.37 -23.79
C VAL A 300 -8.75 22.62 -22.47
N LEU A 301 -7.61 22.64 -21.77
CA LEU A 301 -7.49 21.99 -20.47
C LEU A 301 -8.55 22.55 -19.52
N PHE A 302 -9.32 21.65 -18.90
CA PHE A 302 -10.31 22.01 -17.90
C PHE A 302 -9.63 22.70 -16.71
N SER A 303 -10.22 23.83 -16.31
CA SER A 303 -9.86 24.56 -15.10
C SER A 303 -11.14 25.02 -14.41
N GLY A 304 -11.42 24.45 -13.24
CA GLY A 304 -12.65 24.74 -12.51
C GLY A 304 -12.63 24.18 -11.10
N ASN A 305 -13.69 24.48 -10.36
CA ASN A 305 -13.86 23.98 -9.00
C ASN A 305 -14.10 22.46 -8.98
N ARG A 306 -13.98 21.87 -7.79
CA ARG A 306 -14.08 20.43 -7.61
C ARG A 306 -15.44 19.87 -8.07
N GLN A 307 -16.52 20.60 -7.83
CA GLN A 307 -17.85 20.19 -8.30
C GLN A 307 -17.93 20.14 -9.83
N SER A 308 -17.32 21.11 -10.51
CA SER A 308 -17.21 21.11 -11.97
C SER A 308 -16.36 19.95 -12.49
N ALA A 309 -15.34 19.51 -11.74
CA ALA A 309 -14.54 18.33 -12.07
C ALA A 309 -15.36 17.02 -11.96
N PHE A 310 -16.17 16.87 -10.90
CA PHE A 310 -17.14 15.76 -10.79
C PHE A 310 -18.10 15.75 -11.98
N ASN A 311 -18.66 16.92 -12.32
CA ASN A 311 -19.54 17.05 -13.48
C ASN A 311 -18.82 16.68 -14.79
N GLY A 312 -17.53 17.01 -14.91
CA GLY A 312 -16.69 16.61 -16.04
C GLY A 312 -16.61 15.10 -16.23
N CYS A 313 -16.39 14.34 -15.15
CA CYS A 313 -16.42 12.87 -15.22
C CYS A 313 -17.84 12.32 -15.43
N ASN A 314 -18.87 12.93 -14.84
CA ASN A 314 -20.27 12.54 -15.08
C ASN A 314 -20.70 12.75 -16.54
N ASN A 315 -20.16 13.75 -17.23
CA ASN A 315 -20.42 13.95 -18.66
C ASN A 315 -19.86 12.79 -19.52
N LEU A 316 -18.76 12.16 -19.10
CA LEU A 316 -18.28 10.92 -19.74
C LEU A 316 -19.29 9.78 -19.58
N ASN A 317 -20.01 9.74 -18.45
CA ASN A 317 -21.05 8.74 -18.21
C ASN A 317 -22.28 8.94 -19.11
N VAL A 318 -22.73 10.19 -19.24
CA VAL A 318 -23.83 10.55 -20.14
C VAL A 318 -23.47 10.22 -21.59
N ALA A 319 -22.21 10.46 -21.99
CA ALA A 319 -21.72 10.14 -23.33
C ALA A 319 -21.44 8.65 -23.55
N VAL A 320 -21.56 7.80 -22.52
CA VAL A 320 -21.16 6.39 -22.53
C VAL A 320 -19.73 6.23 -23.09
N PHE A 321 -18.83 7.10 -22.64
CA PHE A 321 -17.49 7.23 -23.18
C PHE A 321 -16.74 5.89 -23.05
N ALA A 322 -16.14 5.45 -24.17
CA ALA A 322 -15.47 4.15 -24.30
C ALA A 322 -16.34 2.95 -23.87
N GLY A 323 -17.67 3.06 -24.03
CA GLY A 323 -18.62 1.99 -23.69
C GLY A 323 -18.96 1.90 -22.20
N ARG A 324 -18.64 2.93 -21.40
CA ARG A 324 -18.79 2.93 -19.94
C ARG A 324 -19.56 4.13 -19.42
N ASN A 325 -20.25 3.94 -18.30
CA ASN A 325 -21.08 4.95 -17.64
C ASN A 325 -20.83 5.08 -16.12
N ASN A 326 -19.67 4.62 -15.67
CA ASN A 326 -19.22 4.61 -14.28
C ASN A 326 -17.83 5.28 -14.08
N TRP A 327 -17.55 6.30 -14.89
CA TRP A 327 -16.44 7.23 -14.72
C TRP A 327 -16.66 8.12 -13.51
N ARG A 328 -15.59 8.34 -12.75
CA ARG A 328 -15.58 9.21 -11.57
C ARG A 328 -14.25 9.93 -11.47
N LEU A 329 -14.22 10.96 -10.65
CA LEU A 329 -12.97 11.57 -10.23
C LEU A 329 -12.21 10.56 -9.33
N PRO A 330 -10.88 10.38 -9.50
CA PRO A 330 -10.10 9.47 -8.69
C PRO A 330 -10.00 9.95 -7.24
N ASN A 331 -9.92 9.03 -6.30
CA ASN A 331 -9.52 9.37 -4.94
C ASN A 331 -8.00 9.63 -4.87
N ALA A 332 -7.51 10.07 -3.71
CA ALA A 332 -6.10 10.44 -3.54
C ALA A 332 -5.14 9.28 -3.83
N ASN A 333 -5.47 8.06 -3.40
CA ASN A 333 -4.61 6.88 -3.61
C ASN A 333 -4.59 6.46 -5.08
N GLU A 334 -5.73 6.53 -5.77
CA GLU A 334 -5.82 6.22 -7.19
C GLU A 334 -5.02 7.22 -8.02
N LEU A 335 -5.17 8.53 -7.76
CA LEU A 335 -4.42 9.51 -8.52
C LEU A 335 -2.91 9.41 -8.22
N LEU A 336 -2.51 9.14 -6.97
CA LEU A 336 -1.11 8.84 -6.62
C LEU A 336 -0.59 7.59 -7.35
N SER A 337 -1.44 6.61 -7.66
CA SER A 337 -1.00 5.38 -8.33
C SER A 337 -0.35 5.65 -9.68
N ILE A 338 -0.82 6.67 -10.44
CA ILE A 338 -0.28 7.06 -11.75
C ILE A 338 0.82 8.13 -11.67
N VAL A 339 1.20 8.60 -10.47
CA VAL A 339 2.31 9.56 -10.32
C VAL A 339 3.64 8.83 -10.42
N ASP A 340 4.51 9.25 -11.33
CA ASP A 340 5.86 8.69 -11.50
C ASP A 340 6.92 9.51 -10.75
N HIS A 341 7.31 9.02 -9.56
CA HIS A 341 8.38 9.63 -8.76
C HIS A 341 9.80 9.24 -9.19
N SER A 342 9.97 8.39 -10.23
CA SER A 342 11.28 7.95 -10.70
C SER A 342 11.89 8.85 -11.79
N GLY A 343 11.09 9.71 -12.42
CA GLY A 343 11.47 10.52 -13.59
C GLY A 343 11.82 11.98 -13.31
N ALA A 344 11.87 12.78 -14.39
CA ALA A 344 12.32 14.19 -14.42
C ALA A 344 11.43 15.20 -13.67
N GLY A 345 10.47 14.73 -12.86
CA GLY A 345 9.72 15.57 -11.94
C GLY A 345 8.62 16.45 -12.55
N ASN A 346 8.53 16.65 -13.87
CA ASN A 346 7.51 17.56 -14.43
C ASN A 346 7.13 17.29 -15.91
N PRO A 347 5.94 16.71 -16.19
CA PRO A 347 5.05 16.07 -15.22
C PRO A 347 5.61 14.73 -14.72
N THR A 348 5.34 14.41 -13.46
CA THR A 348 5.58 13.09 -12.85
C THR A 348 4.48 12.10 -13.27
N ILE A 349 4.46 11.71 -14.54
CA ILE A 349 3.44 10.77 -15.04
C ILE A 349 4.02 9.86 -16.15
N PRO A 350 3.59 8.59 -16.22
CA PRO A 350 4.00 7.66 -17.28
C PRO A 350 3.68 8.16 -18.69
N ALA A 351 4.52 7.80 -19.67
CA ALA A 351 4.40 8.21 -21.07
C ALA A 351 3.09 7.78 -21.76
N ALA A 352 2.35 6.84 -21.16
CA ALA A 352 1.02 6.44 -21.62
C ALA A 352 -0.03 7.57 -21.57
N PHE A 353 0.27 8.66 -20.85
CA PHE A 353 -0.53 9.88 -20.78
C PHE A 353 0.13 11.00 -21.60
N PRO A 354 -0.04 11.04 -22.93
CA PRO A 354 0.67 11.98 -23.79
C PRO A 354 0.21 13.43 -23.55
N ASN A 355 1.14 14.39 -23.70
CA ASN A 355 0.89 15.82 -23.53
C ASN A 355 0.17 16.18 -22.21
N PHE A 356 0.45 15.42 -21.15
CA PHE A 356 -0.06 15.74 -19.83
C PHE A 356 0.48 17.10 -19.36
N PRO A 357 -0.37 17.98 -18.79
CA PRO A 357 0.03 19.36 -18.54
C PRO A 357 1.07 19.44 -17.40
N PRO A 358 2.23 20.08 -17.61
CA PRO A 358 3.23 20.27 -16.57
C PRO A 358 2.75 21.28 -15.52
N ASN A 359 3.32 21.23 -14.32
CA ASN A 359 3.05 22.16 -13.22
C ASN A 359 1.56 22.43 -12.97
N THR A 360 0.76 21.37 -13.05
CA THR A 360 -0.69 21.44 -12.98
C THR A 360 -1.20 20.62 -11.81
N THR A 361 -2.10 21.23 -11.05
CA THR A 361 -2.80 20.61 -9.92
C THR A 361 -4.07 19.92 -10.41
N PHE A 362 -4.27 18.68 -9.97
CA PHE A 362 -5.44 17.86 -10.29
C PHE A 362 -6.27 17.58 -9.04
N TRP A 363 -7.59 17.68 -9.19
CA TRP A 363 -8.54 17.33 -8.14
C TRP A 363 -8.55 15.82 -7.86
N THR A 364 -8.76 15.49 -6.58
CA THR A 364 -9.18 14.16 -6.14
C THR A 364 -10.60 14.20 -5.57
N SER A 365 -11.27 13.05 -5.48
CA SER A 365 -12.55 12.88 -4.80
C SER A 365 -12.42 12.85 -3.27
N THR A 366 -11.20 12.91 -2.71
CA THR A 366 -10.91 12.84 -1.27
C THR A 366 -10.89 14.23 -0.63
N THR A 367 -11.75 14.46 0.35
CA THR A 367 -11.78 15.69 1.15
C THR A 367 -10.63 15.71 2.15
N ASN A 368 -10.06 16.88 2.43
CA ASN A 368 -9.16 17.06 3.58
C ASN A 368 -10.01 17.06 4.87
N GLU A 369 -9.93 16.00 5.68
CA GLU A 369 -10.76 15.89 6.89
C GLU A 369 -10.36 16.84 8.03
N THR A 370 -9.16 17.44 7.97
CA THR A 370 -8.75 18.51 8.88
C THR A 370 -9.38 19.84 8.51
N THR A 371 -9.53 20.10 7.21
CA THR A 371 -10.07 21.35 6.67
C THR A 371 -11.17 21.03 5.66
N LEU A 372 -12.40 20.84 6.15
CA LEU A 372 -13.52 20.29 5.37
C LEU A 372 -13.95 21.13 4.15
N THR A 373 -13.53 22.39 4.07
CA THR A 373 -13.71 23.27 2.90
C THR A 373 -12.70 23.00 1.77
N GLU A 374 -11.70 22.15 2.03
CA GLU A 374 -10.63 21.79 1.10
C GLU A 374 -10.71 20.34 0.65
N SER A 375 -10.15 20.06 -0.51
CA SER A 375 -9.95 18.71 -1.03
C SER A 375 -8.46 18.45 -1.17
N LEU A 376 -8.08 17.18 -1.09
CA LEU A 376 -6.75 16.78 -1.49
C LEU A 376 -6.60 16.92 -3.00
N VAL A 377 -5.43 17.37 -3.42
CA VAL A 377 -5.06 17.60 -4.81
C VAL A 377 -3.63 17.14 -5.03
N ILE A 378 -3.30 16.78 -6.26
CA ILE A 378 -1.94 16.38 -6.62
C ILE A 378 -1.41 17.33 -7.69
N ASN A 379 -0.28 17.97 -7.40
CA ASN A 379 0.48 18.71 -8.40
C ASN A 379 1.48 17.77 -9.08
N PHE A 380 1.34 17.62 -10.40
CA PHE A 380 2.22 16.76 -11.19
C PHE A 380 3.63 17.33 -11.41
N ASN A 381 3.91 18.56 -10.96
CA ASN A 381 5.28 19.01 -10.71
C ASN A 381 5.74 18.48 -9.35
N GLY A 382 6.62 17.49 -9.37
CA GLY A 382 7.11 16.76 -8.22
C GLY A 382 6.21 15.61 -7.77
N GLY A 383 4.92 15.62 -8.11
CA GLY A 383 3.97 14.61 -7.64
C GLY A 383 3.55 14.88 -6.19
N VAL A 384 3.38 16.17 -5.85
CA VAL A 384 3.12 16.66 -4.51
C VAL A 384 1.64 16.55 -4.20
N LEU A 385 1.27 15.85 -3.13
CA LEU A 385 -0.05 15.87 -2.54
C LEU A 385 -0.17 17.10 -1.63
N SER A 386 -1.18 17.92 -1.86
CA SER A 386 -1.50 19.10 -1.05
C SER A 386 -3.01 19.23 -0.88
N SER A 387 -3.48 20.33 -0.28
CA SER A 387 -4.90 20.65 -0.19
C SER A 387 -5.21 21.93 -0.95
N LEU A 388 -6.45 22.03 -1.45
CA LEU A 388 -6.95 23.21 -2.14
C LEU A 388 -8.42 23.44 -1.78
N THR A 389 -8.79 24.70 -1.53
CA THR A 389 -10.18 25.08 -1.27
C THR A 389 -11.09 24.64 -2.42
N LYS A 390 -12.17 23.91 -2.11
CA LYS A 390 -13.05 23.23 -3.07
C LYS A 390 -13.65 24.14 -4.15
N THR A 391 -13.68 25.46 -3.91
CA THR A 391 -14.22 26.50 -4.81
C THR A 391 -13.17 27.11 -5.77
N LEU A 392 -11.87 26.89 -5.53
CA LEU A 392 -10.79 27.38 -6.40
C LEU A 392 -10.69 26.53 -7.67
N ALA A 393 -9.84 26.91 -8.62
CA ALA A 393 -9.70 26.19 -9.88
C ALA A 393 -8.54 25.19 -9.87
N ALA A 394 -8.80 23.98 -10.36
CA ALA A 394 -7.79 22.98 -10.70
C ALA A 394 -8.27 22.11 -11.88
N SER A 395 -7.41 21.22 -12.35
CA SER A 395 -7.71 20.29 -13.44
C SER A 395 -8.27 18.96 -12.93
N GLY A 396 -8.66 18.07 -13.84
CA GLY A 396 -9.16 16.75 -13.48
C GLY A 396 -8.84 15.70 -14.55
N ILE A 397 -8.88 14.45 -14.14
CA ILE A 397 -8.79 13.25 -14.96
C ILE A 397 -9.79 12.25 -14.37
N CYS A 398 -10.34 11.34 -15.17
CA CYS A 398 -11.35 10.40 -14.69
C CYS A 398 -10.80 8.98 -14.68
N VAL A 399 -11.31 8.20 -13.74
CA VAL A 399 -10.98 6.78 -13.56
C VAL A 399 -12.25 5.96 -13.44
N THR A 400 -12.14 4.68 -13.75
CA THR A 400 -13.14 3.65 -13.47
C THR A 400 -12.44 2.32 -13.23
N ASN A 401 -13.15 1.35 -12.64
CA ASN A 401 -12.62 0.01 -12.43
C ASN A 401 -12.80 -0.81 -13.71
N LEU A 402 -11.85 -1.68 -14.07
CA LEU A 402 -11.96 -2.55 -15.26
C LEU A 402 -13.19 -3.47 -15.24
#